data_AF-A0A8S1H7G7-F1
#
_entry.id   AF-A0A8S1H7G7-F1
#
_cell.length_a   1.000
_cell.length_b   1.000
_cell.length_c   1.000
_cell.angle_alpha   90.00
_cell.angle_beta   90.00
_cell.angle_gamma   90.00
#
_symmetry.space_group_name_H-M   'P 1'
#
loop_
_entity.id
_entity.type
_entity.pdbx_description
1 polymer ?
#
loop_
_entity_poly.entity_id
_entity_poly.type
_entity_poly.pdbx_seq_one_letter_code
_entity_poly.pdbx_strand_id
1 'polypeptide(L)'
;MVAPSPYQTAIIDCVKSGMTNSEIVKKLKVSRVLVFRTAQRYRHLGTSDDIQKRGFPVTVTTPEAVKADKLNLIPYRMQKGAFLNQKNKTFRMKKARKLLAGTQDGSHLTTLFTDEKIFTVEANKNGQNHPIIATDYQSACEKGKILNKTSHPASVMVFAGITADGKTPLIFVDPGVKGVALSQFSLRKPTMDLPARRRPRSSRQRDSRVVSRQFSEFISAADWPASSPDLNPMDYAVWIYLTEKVSSENYPSIKALKTALIKKWDEIDDDYLRAVIDAYPKRLKAVIKAKGGRFENYS
;
A
#
# COMPACT_ATOMS: atom_id res chain seq x y z
N MET A 1 -27.24 5.64 -12.84
CA MET A 1 -28.49 5.43 -13.61
C MET A 1 -28.14 5.56 -15.07
N VAL A 2 -28.53 4.61 -15.93
CA VAL A 2 -28.32 4.73 -17.38
C VAL A 2 -29.42 5.64 -17.92
N ALA A 3 -29.06 6.65 -18.72
CA ALA A 3 -30.04 7.55 -19.31
C ALA A 3 -30.99 6.77 -20.23
N PRO A 4 -32.32 7.04 -20.20
CA PRO A 4 -33.27 6.38 -21.07
C PRO A 4 -32.89 6.62 -22.54
N SER A 5 -33.11 5.61 -23.37
CA SER A 5 -32.81 5.71 -24.80
C SER A 5 -33.58 6.89 -25.42
N PRO A 6 -32.93 7.78 -26.18
CA PRO A 6 -33.57 8.99 -26.73
C PRO A 6 -34.76 8.68 -27.65
N TYR A 7 -34.88 7.43 -28.12
CA TYR A 7 -35.96 6.98 -28.99
C TYR A 7 -37.17 6.38 -28.25
N GLN A 8 -37.07 6.12 -26.95
CA GLN A 8 -38.14 5.47 -26.18
C GLN A 8 -39.41 6.33 -26.13
N THR A 9 -39.26 7.61 -25.81
CA THR A 9 -40.36 8.58 -25.74
C THR A 9 -41.01 8.78 -27.12
N ALA A 10 -40.19 8.98 -28.15
CA ALA A 10 -40.66 9.17 -29.52
C ALA A 10 -41.44 7.96 -30.07
N ILE A 11 -41.03 6.72 -29.72
CA ILE A 11 -41.76 5.50 -30.08
C ILE A 11 -43.13 5.47 -29.39
N ILE A 12 -43.18 5.78 -28.08
CA ILE A 12 -44.41 5.76 -27.30
C ILE A 12 -45.42 6.79 -27.81
N ASP A 13 -44.96 8.00 -28.17
CA ASP A 13 -45.84 9.03 -28.72
C ASP A 13 -46.44 8.63 -30.06
N CYS A 14 -45.68 7.95 -30.91
CA CYS A 14 -46.20 7.41 -32.17
C CYS A 14 -47.21 6.27 -31.92
N VAL A 15 -46.99 5.43 -30.91
CA VAL A 15 -47.95 4.39 -30.51
C VAL A 15 -49.25 5.00 -29.97
N LYS A 16 -49.17 6.07 -29.15
CA LYS A 16 -50.35 6.82 -28.67
C LYS A 16 -51.13 7.47 -29.82
N SER A 17 -50.42 7.89 -30.86
CA SER A 17 -50.99 8.47 -32.08
C SER A 17 -51.63 7.44 -33.03
N GLY A 18 -51.66 6.15 -32.65
CA GLY A 18 -52.29 5.09 -33.44
C GLY A 18 -51.45 4.54 -34.60
N MET A 19 -50.17 4.90 -34.72
CA MET A 19 -49.30 4.38 -35.78
C MET A 19 -48.97 2.90 -35.58
N THR A 20 -48.87 2.17 -36.69
CA THR A 20 -48.42 0.78 -36.69
C THR A 20 -46.90 0.69 -36.48
N ASN A 21 -46.42 -0.42 -35.92
CA ASN A 21 -44.98 -0.62 -35.66
C ASN A 21 -44.12 -0.44 -36.92
N SER A 22 -44.65 -0.80 -38.10
CA SER A 22 -43.95 -0.66 -39.38
C SER A 22 -43.79 0.81 -39.81
N GLU A 23 -44.80 1.65 -39.55
CA GLU A 23 -44.75 3.09 -39.82
C GLU A 23 -43.76 3.79 -38.88
N ILE A 24 -43.74 3.39 -37.61
CA ILE A 24 -42.81 3.94 -36.61
C ILE A 24 -41.35 3.64 -36.98
N VAL A 25 -41.06 2.41 -37.43
CA VAL A 25 -39.72 2.02 -37.91
C VAL A 25 -39.29 2.89 -39.09
N LYS A 26 -40.18 3.14 -40.06
CA LYS A 26 -39.90 3.98 -41.22
C LYS A 26 -39.72 5.45 -40.84
N LYS A 27 -40.56 5.98 -39.93
CA LYS A 27 -40.57 7.38 -39.51
C LYS A 27 -39.36 7.74 -38.65
N LEU A 28 -39.01 6.89 -37.69
CA LEU A 28 -37.93 7.16 -36.73
C LEU A 28 -36.58 6.55 -37.15
N LYS A 29 -36.54 5.74 -38.22
CA LYS A 29 -35.34 5.03 -38.71
C LYS A 29 -34.61 4.23 -37.61
N VAL A 30 -35.38 3.58 -36.74
CA VAL A 30 -34.88 2.76 -35.62
C VAL A 30 -35.14 1.27 -35.82
N SER A 31 -34.39 0.43 -35.11
CA SER A 31 -34.53 -1.03 -35.20
C SER A 31 -35.96 -1.49 -34.91
N ARG A 32 -36.48 -2.39 -35.76
CA ARG A 32 -37.79 -3.04 -35.59
C ARG A 32 -37.91 -3.76 -34.24
N VAL A 33 -36.81 -4.30 -33.72
CA VAL A 33 -36.76 -4.96 -32.41
C VAL A 33 -36.96 -3.96 -31.27
N LEU A 34 -36.39 -2.76 -31.39
CA LEU A 34 -36.56 -1.69 -30.41
C LEU A 34 -38.01 -1.20 -30.38
N VAL A 35 -38.59 -0.91 -31.55
CA VAL A 35 -40.00 -0.49 -31.67
C VAL A 35 -40.93 -1.54 -31.08
N PHE A 36 -40.74 -2.81 -31.43
CA PHE A 36 -41.56 -3.90 -30.92
C PHE A 36 -41.48 -4.03 -29.39
N ARG A 37 -40.25 -4.05 -28.82
CA ARG A 37 -40.05 -4.17 -27.38
C ARG A 37 -40.64 -2.99 -26.61
N THR A 38 -40.46 -1.77 -27.10
CA THR A 38 -40.99 -0.55 -26.45
C THR A 38 -42.51 -0.48 -26.56
N ALA A 39 -43.10 -0.78 -27.72
CA ALA A 39 -44.55 -0.77 -27.91
C ALA A 39 -45.26 -1.85 -27.09
N GLN A 40 -44.71 -3.08 -27.06
CA GLN A 40 -45.22 -4.16 -26.22
C GLN A 40 -45.13 -3.80 -24.74
N ARG A 41 -44.00 -3.24 -24.31
CA ARG A 41 -43.80 -2.80 -22.92
C ARG A 41 -44.81 -1.71 -22.53
N TYR A 42 -45.01 -0.70 -23.38
CA TYR A 42 -45.98 0.37 -23.14
C TYR A 42 -47.42 -0.16 -23.04
N ARG A 43 -47.81 -1.08 -23.92
CA ARG A 43 -49.15 -1.72 -23.87
C ARG A 43 -49.36 -2.54 -22.60
N HIS A 44 -48.31 -3.10 -22.02
CA HIS A 44 -48.39 -3.90 -20.81
C HIS A 44 -48.34 -3.08 -19.52
N LEU A 45 -47.53 -2.01 -19.48
CA LEU A 45 -47.29 -1.23 -18.26
C LEU A 45 -48.08 0.08 -18.20
N GLY A 46 -48.52 0.62 -19.34
CA GLY A 46 -49.20 1.93 -19.43
C GLY A 46 -48.31 3.15 -19.13
N THR A 47 -47.04 2.94 -18.79
CA THR A 47 -46.09 4.01 -18.43
C THR A 47 -44.94 4.13 -19.44
N SER A 48 -44.34 5.31 -19.51
CA SER A 48 -43.12 5.57 -20.29
C SER A 48 -41.83 5.19 -19.57
N ASP A 49 -41.92 4.89 -18.28
CA ASP A 49 -40.77 4.71 -17.41
C ASP A 49 -40.10 3.35 -17.64
N ASP A 50 -38.77 3.34 -17.46
CA ASP A 50 -38.03 2.08 -17.45
C ASP A 50 -38.39 1.26 -16.21
N ILE A 51 -38.53 -0.06 -16.39
CA ILE A 51 -38.63 -0.99 -15.27
C ILE A 51 -37.38 -0.80 -14.42
N GLN A 52 -37.55 -0.41 -13.15
CA GLN A 52 -36.48 -0.53 -12.16
C GLN A 52 -36.00 -1.97 -12.21
N LYS A 53 -34.81 -2.20 -12.77
CA LYS A 53 -34.15 -3.50 -12.66
C LYS A 53 -34.08 -3.79 -11.17
N ARG A 54 -34.77 -4.84 -10.71
CA ARG A 54 -34.50 -5.41 -9.40
C ARG A 54 -33.04 -5.84 -9.46
N GLY A 55 -32.15 -5.05 -8.87
CA GLY A 55 -30.81 -5.53 -8.56
C GLY A 55 -30.98 -6.83 -7.78
N PHE A 56 -30.08 -7.79 -8.01
CA PHE A 56 -29.97 -8.91 -7.10
C PHE A 56 -29.87 -8.35 -5.68
N PRO A 57 -30.64 -8.88 -4.70
CA PRO A 57 -30.46 -8.48 -3.32
C PRO A 57 -28.99 -8.67 -2.99
N VAL A 58 -28.31 -7.60 -2.56
CA VAL A 58 -26.98 -7.74 -1.99
C VAL A 58 -27.16 -8.56 -0.72
N THR A 59 -26.90 -9.86 -0.83
CA THR A 59 -26.92 -10.74 0.32
C THR A 59 -25.83 -10.26 1.28
N VAL A 60 -26.24 -9.99 2.52
CA VAL A 60 -25.43 -9.63 3.70
C VAL A 60 -25.07 -8.14 3.82
N THR A 61 -26.02 -7.32 4.31
CA THR A 61 -25.70 -6.07 5.00
C THR A 61 -25.84 -6.33 6.49
N THR A 62 -24.73 -6.48 7.21
CA THR A 62 -24.77 -6.57 8.66
C THR A 62 -25.39 -5.27 9.23
N PRO A 63 -26.05 -5.30 10.40
CA PRO A 63 -26.63 -4.11 11.02
C PRO A 63 -25.63 -2.93 11.13
N GLU A 64 -24.34 -3.24 11.31
CA GLU A 64 -23.25 -2.26 11.37
C GLU A 64 -23.02 -1.56 10.03
N ALA A 65 -23.12 -2.28 8.90
CA ALA A 65 -22.95 -1.70 7.57
C ALA A 65 -24.12 -0.78 7.20
N VAL A 66 -25.35 -1.14 7.58
CA VAL A 66 -26.53 -0.28 7.43
C VAL A 66 -26.41 0.97 8.31
N LYS A 67 -25.91 0.82 9.53
CA LYS A 67 -25.69 1.94 10.45
C LYS A 67 -24.58 2.87 9.95
N ALA A 68 -23.51 2.33 9.38
CA ALA A 68 -22.42 3.13 8.83
C ALA A 68 -22.88 3.98 7.64
N ASP A 69 -23.65 3.39 6.73
CA ASP A 69 -24.20 4.09 5.56
C ASP A 69 -25.17 5.22 5.98
N LYS A 70 -26.10 4.93 6.89
CA LYS A 70 -27.05 5.93 7.42
C LYS A 70 -26.40 7.08 8.18
N LEU A 71 -25.23 6.85 8.78
CA LEU A 71 -24.54 7.82 9.62
C LEU A 71 -23.29 8.41 8.95
N ASN A 72 -23.06 8.14 7.66
CA ASN A 72 -21.83 8.53 6.93
C ASN A 72 -20.54 8.15 7.70
N LEU A 73 -20.55 7.01 8.39
CA LEU A 73 -19.39 6.53 9.13
C LEU A 73 -18.47 5.77 8.18
N ILE A 74 -17.18 6.12 8.23
CA ILE A 74 -16.15 5.38 7.53
C ILE A 74 -15.78 4.17 8.41
N PRO A 75 -15.90 2.93 7.90
CA PRO A 75 -15.53 1.74 8.67
C PRO A 75 -14.01 1.67 8.80
N TYR A 76 -13.52 1.74 10.05
CA TYR A 76 -12.11 1.55 10.36
C TYR A 76 -11.85 0.14 10.86
N ARG A 77 -10.75 -0.47 10.39
CA ARG A 77 -10.26 -1.74 10.94
C ARG A 77 -9.55 -1.48 12.27
N MET A 78 -9.78 -2.35 13.25
CA MET A 78 -9.06 -2.28 14.52
C MET A 78 -7.56 -2.49 14.27
N GLN A 79 -6.74 -1.51 14.67
CA GLN A 79 -5.28 -1.57 14.53
C GLN A 79 -4.62 -1.92 15.86
N LYS A 80 -3.85 -3.02 15.89
CA LYS A 80 -2.97 -3.32 17.03
C LYS A 80 -1.80 -2.33 17.04
N GLY A 81 -1.44 -1.79 18.21
CA GLY A 81 -0.20 -1.02 18.35
C GLY A 81 0.06 -0.62 19.80
N ALA A 82 1.25 -0.08 20.07
CA ALA A 82 1.68 0.29 21.42
C ALA A 82 0.72 1.27 22.11
N PHE A 83 0.54 1.08 23.41
CA PHE A 83 -0.27 1.96 24.25
C PHE A 83 0.42 3.31 24.43
N LEU A 84 -0.20 4.37 23.90
CA LEU A 84 0.32 5.74 24.02
C LEU A 84 -0.35 6.44 25.20
N ASN A 85 0.31 6.40 26.36
CA ASN A 85 -0.11 7.20 27.51
C ASN A 85 0.15 8.71 27.25
N GLN A 86 -0.44 9.60 28.06
CA GLN A 86 -0.33 11.05 27.85
C GLN A 86 1.12 11.54 27.93
N LYS A 87 1.91 10.97 28.85
CA LYS A 87 3.34 11.26 29.01
C LYS A 87 4.13 10.92 27.73
N ASN A 88 3.90 9.75 27.15
CA ASN A 88 4.52 9.27 25.92
C ASN A 88 4.13 10.17 24.73
N LYS A 89 2.86 10.59 24.63
CA LYS A 89 2.42 11.56 23.61
C LYS A 89 3.18 12.88 23.73
N THR A 90 3.33 13.43 24.94
CA THR A 90 4.08 14.68 25.14
C THR A 90 5.56 14.55 24.77
N PHE A 91 6.22 13.46 25.17
CA PHE A 91 7.61 13.19 24.80
C PHE A 91 7.77 13.02 23.30
N ARG A 92 6.87 12.26 22.68
CA ARG A 92 6.84 12.02 21.25
C ARG A 92 6.67 13.32 20.48
N MET A 93 5.75 14.20 20.91
CA MET A 93 5.58 15.53 20.31
C MET A 93 6.82 16.41 20.47
N LYS A 94 7.43 16.44 21.67
CA LYS A 94 8.64 17.23 21.93
C LYS A 94 9.80 16.79 21.03
N LYS A 95 10.03 15.49 20.92
CA LYS A 95 11.06 14.90 20.05
C LYS A 95 10.76 15.16 18.57
N ALA A 96 9.51 15.00 18.14
CA ALA A 96 9.11 15.31 16.76
C ALA A 96 9.36 16.78 16.38
N ARG A 97 9.15 17.73 17.30
CA ARG A 97 9.50 19.14 17.07
C ARG A 97 10.99 19.36 16.90
N LYS A 98 11.82 18.72 17.74
CA LYS A 98 13.29 18.81 17.65
C LYS A 98 13.79 18.26 16.31
N LEU A 99 13.30 17.07 15.92
CA LEU A 99 13.63 16.44 14.64
C LEU A 99 13.17 17.30 13.46
N LEU A 100 11.96 17.89 13.52
CA LEU A 100 11.44 18.75 12.46
C LEU A 100 12.28 20.03 12.30
N ALA A 101 12.74 20.62 13.41
CA ALA A 101 13.64 21.77 13.36
C ALA A 101 14.97 21.41 12.67
N GLY A 102 15.51 20.22 12.97
CA GLY A 102 16.69 19.68 12.28
C GLY A 102 16.49 19.57 10.77
N THR A 103 15.29 19.21 10.29
CA THR A 103 15.08 19.02 8.83
C THR A 103 15.20 20.30 7.98
N GLN A 104 15.26 21.50 8.57
CA GLN A 104 15.23 22.77 7.85
C GLN A 104 16.47 23.03 6.98
N ASP A 105 17.62 22.48 7.35
CA ASP A 105 18.88 22.58 6.61
C ASP A 105 19.09 21.44 5.60
N GLY A 106 18.13 20.51 5.51
CA GLY A 106 18.24 19.33 4.65
C GLY A 106 19.04 18.16 5.27
N SER A 107 19.46 18.24 6.54
CA SER A 107 20.16 17.17 7.29
C SER A 107 19.57 15.78 7.09
N HIS A 108 18.24 15.68 7.20
CA HIS A 108 17.47 14.44 7.02
C HIS A 108 17.72 13.71 5.70
N LEU A 109 18.19 14.40 4.66
CA LEU A 109 18.55 13.79 3.38
C LEU A 109 19.84 12.99 3.46
N THR A 110 20.75 13.42 4.34
CA THR A 110 22.05 12.80 4.59
C THR A 110 22.07 11.89 5.82
N THR A 111 21.03 11.96 6.66
CA THR A 111 20.85 11.09 7.82
C THR A 111 20.66 9.64 7.40
N LEU A 112 21.44 8.75 8.02
CA LEU A 112 21.27 7.31 7.87
C LEU A 112 20.17 6.80 8.80
N PHE A 113 19.10 6.28 8.21
CA PHE A 113 18.02 5.61 8.94
C PHE A 113 18.27 4.11 8.91
N THR A 114 18.43 3.49 10.08
CA THR A 114 18.71 2.05 10.21
C THR A 114 17.63 1.36 11.03
N ASP A 115 17.39 0.09 10.76
CA ASP A 115 16.48 -0.72 11.56
C ASP A 115 16.69 -2.23 11.37
N GLU A 116 16.04 -3.02 12.23
CA GLU A 116 16.06 -4.49 12.21
C GLU A 116 14.66 -5.06 11.99
N LYS A 117 14.56 -6.11 11.16
CA LYS A 117 13.29 -6.79 10.90
C LYS A 117 13.45 -8.29 10.77
N ILE A 118 12.48 -9.03 11.32
CA ILE A 118 12.38 -10.48 11.15
C ILE A 118 11.51 -10.79 9.92
N PHE A 119 12.02 -11.62 9.02
CA PHE A 119 11.30 -12.20 7.89
C PHE A 119 11.13 -13.72 8.07
N THR A 120 10.01 -14.27 7.64
CA THR A 120 9.68 -15.70 7.73
C THR A 120 9.65 -16.33 6.35
N VAL A 121 10.01 -17.62 6.24
CA VAL A 121 9.98 -18.37 4.96
C VAL A 121 8.57 -18.62 4.42
N GLU A 122 7.57 -18.61 5.29
CA GLU A 122 6.17 -18.84 4.91
C GLU A 122 5.49 -17.55 4.44
N ALA A 123 4.76 -17.65 3.32
CA ALA A 123 3.92 -16.58 2.82
C ALA A 123 2.80 -16.25 3.83
N ASN A 124 2.79 -15.03 4.33
CA ASN A 124 1.63 -14.51 5.06
C ASN A 124 0.58 -13.97 4.07
N LYS A 125 -0.05 -14.86 3.29
CA LYS A 125 -1.23 -14.46 2.51
C LYS A 125 -2.38 -14.25 3.48
N ASN A 126 -2.80 -13.00 3.66
CA ASN A 126 -4.02 -12.71 4.40
C ASN A 126 -5.20 -13.31 3.60
N GLY A 127 -5.80 -14.39 4.09
CA GLY A 127 -6.90 -15.11 3.43
C GLY A 127 -8.13 -14.24 3.17
N GLN A 128 -8.26 -13.10 3.87
CA GLN A 128 -9.31 -12.10 3.62
C GLN A 128 -9.00 -11.15 2.45
N ASN A 129 -7.73 -10.92 2.13
CA ASN A 129 -7.33 -10.03 1.03
C ASN A 129 -7.17 -10.78 -0.31
N HIS A 130 -7.08 -12.11 -0.29
CA HIS A 130 -6.93 -12.94 -1.48
C HIS A 130 -7.94 -14.09 -1.47
N PRO A 131 -9.25 -13.81 -1.69
CA PRO A 131 -10.26 -14.85 -1.72
C PRO A 131 -10.02 -15.77 -2.94
N ILE A 132 -9.94 -17.07 -2.69
CA ILE A 132 -9.92 -18.07 -3.76
C ILE A 132 -11.38 -18.40 -4.12
N ILE A 133 -11.75 -18.06 -5.35
CA ILE A 133 -13.08 -18.34 -5.90
C ILE A 133 -13.05 -19.76 -6.48
N ALA A 134 -13.85 -20.64 -5.89
CA ALA A 134 -13.98 -22.04 -6.29
C ALA A 134 -15.42 -22.54 -6.10
N THR A 135 -15.81 -23.54 -6.87
CA THR A 135 -17.14 -24.16 -6.87
C THR A 135 -17.42 -24.98 -5.63
N ASP A 136 -16.37 -25.53 -5.01
CA ASP A 136 -16.43 -26.43 -3.86
C ASP A 136 -15.11 -26.36 -3.06
N TYR A 137 -15.13 -26.90 -1.84
CA TYR A 137 -13.97 -26.85 -0.94
C TYR A 137 -12.76 -27.61 -1.48
N GLN A 138 -12.97 -28.73 -2.16
CA GLN A 138 -11.89 -29.56 -2.74
C GLN A 138 -11.15 -28.77 -3.82
N SER A 139 -11.91 -28.22 -4.78
CA SER A 139 -11.40 -27.33 -5.84
C SER A 139 -10.73 -26.07 -5.30
N ALA A 140 -11.16 -25.58 -4.14
CA ALA A 140 -10.53 -24.45 -3.48
C ALA A 140 -9.18 -24.84 -2.86
N CYS A 141 -9.10 -26.00 -2.23
CA CYS A 141 -7.87 -26.57 -1.67
C CYS A 141 -6.83 -26.82 -2.77
N GLU A 142 -7.24 -27.38 -3.91
CA GLU A 142 -6.39 -27.58 -5.09
C GLU A 142 -5.88 -26.24 -5.65
N LYS A 143 -6.69 -25.18 -5.60
CA LYS A 143 -6.29 -23.81 -5.95
C LYS A 143 -5.45 -23.11 -4.87
N GLY A 144 -5.14 -23.76 -3.75
CA GLY A 144 -4.27 -23.23 -2.69
C GLY A 144 -4.98 -22.49 -1.55
N LYS A 145 -6.24 -22.83 -1.24
CA LYS A 145 -7.02 -22.22 -0.12
C LYS A 145 -6.47 -22.55 1.25
N ILE A 146 -5.80 -23.69 1.40
CA ILE A 146 -5.13 -24.06 2.63
C ILE A 146 -3.64 -23.76 2.48
N LEU A 147 -3.16 -22.73 3.20
CA LEU A 147 -1.75 -22.55 3.49
C LEU A 147 -1.44 -23.35 4.74
N ASN A 148 -0.80 -24.51 4.59
CA ASN A 148 -0.24 -25.24 5.72
C ASN A 148 0.86 -24.37 6.35
N LYS A 149 0.63 -23.93 7.58
CA LYS A 149 1.61 -23.18 8.37
C LYS A 149 2.30 -24.11 9.35
N THR A 150 3.60 -24.05 9.42
CA THR A 150 4.39 -24.71 10.46
C THR A 150 4.25 -23.89 11.75
N SER A 151 4.15 -24.54 12.91
CA SER A 151 4.01 -23.84 14.21
C SER A 151 5.16 -22.85 14.50
N HIS A 152 6.35 -23.13 13.96
CA HIS A 152 7.55 -22.29 14.09
C HIS A 152 8.22 -22.14 12.72
N PRO A 153 7.74 -21.23 11.86
CA PRO A 153 8.35 -21.03 10.57
C PRO A 153 9.78 -20.52 10.74
N ALA A 154 10.69 -21.06 9.93
CA ALA A 154 12.07 -20.60 9.90
C ALA A 154 12.09 -19.09 9.58
N SER A 155 12.87 -18.34 10.36
CA SER A 155 12.92 -16.88 10.25
C SER A 155 14.36 -16.39 10.24
N VAL A 156 14.53 -15.19 9.69
CA VAL A 156 15.82 -14.51 9.58
C VAL A 156 15.67 -13.06 10.01
N MET A 157 16.58 -12.59 10.86
CA MET A 157 16.68 -11.19 11.22
C MET A 157 17.55 -10.46 10.19
N VAL A 158 17.08 -9.31 9.73
CA VAL A 158 17.69 -8.50 8.69
C VAL A 158 17.91 -7.10 9.23
N PHE A 159 19.13 -6.59 9.10
CA PHE A 159 19.50 -5.22 9.40
C PHE A 159 19.85 -4.50 8.09
N ALA A 160 19.39 -3.26 7.95
CA ALA A 160 19.77 -2.39 6.84
C ALA A 160 19.61 -0.93 7.20
N GLY A 161 20.18 -0.05 6.36
CA GLY A 161 19.94 1.37 6.44
C GLY A 161 19.78 2.04 5.09
N ILE A 162 19.10 3.19 5.09
CA ILE A 162 18.84 4.01 3.91
C ILE A 162 19.15 5.48 4.19
N THR A 163 19.42 6.20 3.11
CA THR A 163 19.48 7.65 3.02
C THR A 163 18.68 8.09 1.80
N ALA A 164 18.57 9.41 1.58
CA ALA A 164 17.90 9.93 0.39
C ALA A 164 18.59 9.55 -0.93
N ASP A 165 19.90 9.26 -0.88
CA ASP A 165 20.74 9.05 -2.06
C ASP A 165 21.27 7.61 -2.16
N GLY A 166 20.74 6.68 -1.36
CA GLY A 166 21.18 5.29 -1.43
C GLY A 166 20.90 4.47 -0.18
N LYS A 167 21.29 3.20 -0.25
CA LYS A 167 20.99 2.15 0.74
C LYS A 167 22.22 1.30 1.04
N THR A 168 22.33 0.81 2.27
CA THR A 168 23.40 -0.13 2.65
C THR A 168 23.12 -1.53 2.07
N PRO A 169 24.11 -2.44 2.04
CA PRO A 169 23.84 -3.85 1.86
C PRO A 169 22.88 -4.38 2.94
N LEU A 170 22.09 -5.41 2.62
CA LEU A 170 21.33 -6.16 3.62
C LEU A 170 22.28 -7.02 4.46
N ILE A 171 22.21 -6.89 5.78
CA ILE A 171 22.96 -7.69 6.73
C ILE A 171 22.01 -8.71 7.35
N PHE A 172 22.32 -10.00 7.19
CA PHE A 172 21.55 -11.07 7.82
C PHE A 172 22.19 -11.44 9.15
N VAL A 173 21.41 -11.34 10.23
CA VAL A 173 21.86 -11.65 11.59
C VAL A 173 21.51 -13.09 11.92
N ASP A 174 22.52 -13.86 12.32
CA ASP A 174 22.31 -15.25 12.71
C ASP A 174 21.67 -15.35 14.11
N PRO A 175 20.83 -16.38 14.35
CA PRO A 175 20.16 -16.56 15.63
C PRO A 175 21.16 -16.66 16.79
N GLY A 176 21.02 -15.82 17.81
CA GLY A 176 21.84 -15.86 19.02
C GLY A 176 22.84 -14.70 19.18
N VAL A 177 23.01 -13.85 18.17
CA VAL A 177 23.81 -12.62 18.29
C VAL A 177 23.01 -11.57 19.11
N LYS A 178 23.44 -11.30 20.35
CA LYS A 178 22.83 -10.30 21.24
C LYS A 178 23.27 -8.88 20.85
N GLY A 179 22.40 -7.89 21.04
CA GLY A 179 22.40 -6.52 20.48
C GLY A 179 23.63 -5.60 20.65
N VAL A 180 24.77 -6.10 21.10
CA VAL A 180 26.04 -5.34 21.15
C VAL A 180 26.79 -5.42 19.81
N ALA A 181 26.57 -6.45 18.99
CA ALA A 181 27.26 -6.57 17.70
C ALA A 181 26.70 -5.61 16.62
N LEU A 182 25.40 -5.29 16.68
CA LEU A 182 24.73 -4.42 15.70
C LEU A 182 25.08 -2.94 15.90
N SER A 183 25.33 -2.53 17.15
CA SER A 183 25.91 -1.21 17.44
C SER A 183 27.37 -1.10 16.99
N GLN A 184 28.15 -2.19 16.99
CA GLN A 184 29.52 -2.21 16.45
C GLN A 184 29.55 -2.14 14.91
N PHE A 185 28.59 -2.77 14.21
CA PHE A 185 28.38 -2.55 12.77
C PHE A 185 27.90 -1.11 12.48
N SER A 186 27.07 -0.52 13.36
CA SER A 186 26.61 0.87 13.27
C SER A 186 27.73 1.91 13.53
N LEU A 187 28.76 1.56 14.32
CA LEU A 187 29.89 2.44 14.66
C LEU A 187 31.04 2.40 13.63
N ARG A 188 31.09 1.37 12.77
CA ARG A 188 31.90 1.45 11.55
C ARG A 188 31.14 2.33 10.58
N LYS A 189 31.49 3.64 10.54
CA LYS A 189 31.04 4.62 9.52
C LYS A 189 30.71 3.87 8.23
N PRO A 190 29.41 3.60 7.94
CA PRO A 190 29.14 2.72 6.83
C PRO A 190 29.60 3.48 5.59
N THR A 191 30.58 2.91 4.92
CA THR A 191 31.01 3.41 3.62
C THR A 191 29.98 2.89 2.64
N MET A 192 29.17 3.77 2.07
CA MET A 192 28.37 3.39 0.91
C MET A 192 29.25 3.42 -0.33
N ASP A 193 29.45 2.25 -0.94
CA ASP A 193 30.03 2.12 -2.27
C ASP A 193 28.93 2.37 -3.32
N LEU A 194 28.63 3.64 -3.59
CA LEU A 194 27.64 4.01 -4.61
C LEU A 194 28.29 4.07 -6.01
N PRO A 195 27.66 3.50 -7.06
CA PRO A 195 28.10 3.71 -8.43
C PRO A 195 27.91 5.19 -8.81
N ALA A 196 29.00 5.85 -9.19
CA ALA A 196 29.03 7.28 -9.47
C ALA A 196 27.96 7.70 -10.50
N ARG A 197 27.12 8.67 -10.11
CA ARG A 197 26.10 9.29 -10.97
C ARG A 197 26.78 9.95 -12.17
N ARG A 198 26.43 9.51 -13.39
CA ARG A 198 26.94 10.02 -14.67
C ARG A 198 26.68 11.53 -14.80
N ARG A 199 27.75 12.35 -14.77
CA ARG A 199 27.74 13.68 -15.40
C ARG A 199 28.17 13.56 -16.87
N PRO A 200 27.59 14.31 -17.82
CA PRO A 200 27.95 14.18 -19.22
C PRO A 200 29.26 14.90 -19.55
N ARG A 201 30.12 14.14 -20.26
CA ARG A 201 31.18 14.50 -21.23
C ARG A 201 32.23 15.55 -20.83
N SER A 202 33.43 15.06 -20.55
CA SER A 202 34.57 15.23 -21.47
C SER A 202 35.58 14.10 -21.24
N SER A 203 36.43 13.90 -22.23
CA SER A 203 37.18 12.69 -22.55
C SER A 203 38.24 12.24 -21.54
N ARG A 204 38.43 10.91 -21.52
CA ARG A 204 39.60 10.10 -21.11
C ARG A 204 39.67 9.60 -19.66
N GLN A 205 39.99 8.30 -19.62
CA GLN A 205 40.34 7.40 -18.51
C GLN A 205 39.21 6.85 -17.63
N ARG A 206 39.06 5.53 -17.75
CA ARG A 206 38.30 4.66 -16.85
C ARG A 206 39.01 4.67 -15.50
N ASP A 207 38.56 5.50 -14.58
CA ASP A 207 38.92 5.40 -13.18
C ASP A 207 37.65 5.04 -12.40
N SER A 208 37.57 3.76 -12.03
CA SER A 208 36.61 3.21 -11.07
C SER A 208 36.93 3.75 -9.68
N ARG A 209 36.63 5.02 -9.42
CA ARG A 209 36.72 5.59 -8.07
C ARG A 209 35.37 5.44 -7.39
N VAL A 210 35.26 4.36 -6.62
CA VAL A 210 34.24 4.17 -5.59
C VAL A 210 34.40 5.31 -4.59
N VAL A 211 33.47 6.26 -4.59
CA VAL A 211 33.47 7.37 -3.63
C VAL A 211 32.63 6.95 -2.43
N SER A 212 33.32 6.50 -1.38
CA SER A 212 32.77 6.37 -0.04
C SER A 212 32.16 7.69 0.41
N ARG A 213 30.83 7.77 0.54
CA ARG A 213 30.19 8.88 1.25
C ARG A 213 30.13 8.54 2.74
N GLN A 214 30.80 9.36 3.55
CA GLN A 214 30.74 9.29 5.01
C GLN A 214 29.44 9.96 5.48
N PHE A 215 28.60 9.23 6.23
CA PHE A 215 27.36 9.77 6.80
C PHE A 215 27.66 10.86 7.83
N SER A 216 27.02 12.02 7.66
CA SER A 216 27.27 13.23 8.46
C SER A 216 26.54 13.21 9.81
N GLU A 217 25.38 12.56 9.92
CA GLU A 217 24.54 12.66 11.13
C GLU A 217 23.81 11.37 11.49
N PHE A 218 23.89 11.00 12.77
CA PHE A 218 23.16 9.89 13.40
C PHE A 218 22.21 10.44 14.47
N ILE A 219 20.94 10.03 14.42
CA ILE A 219 19.98 10.41 15.47
C ILE A 219 20.16 9.45 16.65
N SER A 220 20.57 10.00 17.80
CA SER A 220 20.77 9.18 18.99
C SER A 220 19.47 8.50 19.43
N ALA A 221 19.57 7.31 20.03
CA ALA A 221 18.41 6.62 20.61
C ALA A 221 17.70 7.49 21.68
N ALA A 222 18.44 8.37 22.36
CA ALA A 222 17.90 9.30 23.34
C ALA A 222 17.03 10.39 22.68
N ASP A 223 17.33 10.79 21.45
CA ASP A 223 16.57 11.79 20.69
C ASP A 223 15.39 11.18 19.92
N TRP A 224 15.44 9.88 19.60
CA TRP A 224 14.37 9.20 18.88
C TRP A 224 13.11 9.00 19.75
N PRO A 225 11.89 9.29 19.27
CA PRO A 225 10.67 9.07 20.04
C PRO A 225 10.37 7.57 20.19
N ALA A 226 10.16 7.13 21.44
CA ALA A 226 9.84 5.73 21.73
C ALA A 226 8.57 5.26 21.01
N SER A 227 8.52 3.98 20.63
CA SER A 227 7.36 3.34 19.98
C SER A 227 6.83 4.13 18.78
N SER A 228 7.74 4.60 17.91
CA SER A 228 7.41 5.44 16.76
C SER A 228 7.86 4.85 15.42
N PRO A 229 7.37 3.64 15.06
CA PRO A 229 7.69 3.03 13.76
C PRO A 229 7.15 3.89 12.59
N ASP A 230 6.08 4.63 12.82
CA ASP A 230 5.56 5.61 11.88
C ASP A 230 6.49 6.83 11.69
N LEU A 231 7.58 6.97 12.43
CA LEU A 231 8.58 8.00 12.12
C LEU A 231 9.82 7.44 11.42
N ASN A 232 10.02 6.12 11.38
CA ASN A 232 11.20 5.53 10.78
C ASN A 232 10.95 5.17 9.30
N PRO A 233 11.68 5.76 8.34
CA PRO A 233 11.61 5.42 6.91
C PRO A 233 11.72 3.92 6.61
N MET A 234 12.52 3.20 7.39
CA MET A 234 12.63 1.75 7.29
C MET A 234 11.28 1.08 7.59
N ASP A 235 10.64 1.43 8.71
CA ASP A 235 9.37 0.85 9.15
C ASP A 235 8.17 1.23 8.30
N TYR A 236 7.98 2.52 8.00
CA TYR A 236 6.74 2.97 7.37
C TYR A 236 6.69 2.78 5.85
N ALA A 237 7.80 2.43 5.22
CA ALA A 237 7.89 2.28 3.76
C ALA A 237 8.70 1.05 3.34
N VAL A 238 10.00 1.04 3.62
CA VAL A 238 10.92 0.07 3.00
C VAL A 238 10.66 -1.36 3.46
N TRP A 239 10.45 -1.56 4.76
CA TRP A 239 10.06 -2.85 5.32
C TRP A 239 8.68 -3.30 4.88
N ILE A 240 7.74 -2.38 4.68
CA ILE A 240 6.41 -2.72 4.15
C ILE A 240 6.57 -3.22 2.71
N TYR A 241 7.28 -2.47 1.87
CA TYR A 241 7.58 -2.84 0.49
C TYR A 241 8.21 -4.24 0.39
N LEU A 242 9.29 -4.49 1.15
CA LEU A 242 9.94 -5.80 1.14
C LEU A 242 9.02 -6.91 1.67
N THR A 243 8.25 -6.65 2.73
CA THR A 243 7.30 -7.63 3.26
C THR A 243 6.24 -7.98 2.23
N GLU A 244 5.66 -6.99 1.55
CA GLU A 244 4.66 -7.21 0.51
C GLU A 244 5.21 -8.05 -0.63
N LYS A 245 6.41 -7.73 -1.13
CA LYS A 245 7.05 -8.47 -2.23
C LYS A 245 7.42 -9.90 -1.88
N VAL A 246 7.82 -10.15 -0.64
CA VAL A 246 8.23 -11.48 -0.18
C VAL A 246 7.02 -12.31 0.28
N SER A 247 6.00 -11.69 0.87
CA SER A 247 4.80 -12.38 1.38
C SER A 247 3.88 -12.95 0.30
N SER A 248 4.07 -12.57 -0.97
CA SER A 248 3.34 -13.16 -2.09
C SER A 248 3.82 -14.57 -2.49
N GLU A 249 5.03 -14.96 -2.06
CA GLU A 249 5.72 -16.18 -2.47
C GLU A 249 6.05 -17.07 -1.25
N ASN A 250 6.06 -18.39 -1.46
CA ASN A 250 6.58 -19.34 -0.46
C ASN A 250 8.04 -19.65 -0.79
N TYR A 251 8.91 -19.62 0.22
CA TYR A 251 10.33 -19.92 0.03
C TYR A 251 10.67 -21.29 0.60
N PRO A 252 11.32 -22.18 -0.18
CA PRO A 252 11.65 -23.54 0.27
C PRO A 252 12.75 -23.59 1.33
N SER A 253 13.47 -22.48 1.57
CA SER A 253 14.53 -22.40 2.57
C SER A 253 14.82 -20.96 2.99
N ILE A 254 15.49 -20.78 4.13
CA ILE A 254 16.04 -19.46 4.52
C ILE A 254 16.98 -18.92 3.44
N LYS A 255 17.78 -19.77 2.79
CA LYS A 255 18.70 -19.35 1.73
C LYS A 255 17.93 -18.74 0.55
N ALA A 256 16.85 -19.37 0.12
CA ALA A 256 15.99 -18.85 -0.94
C ALA A 256 15.35 -17.51 -0.54
N LEU A 257 14.87 -17.40 0.70
CA LEU A 257 14.34 -16.15 1.27
C LEU A 257 15.40 -15.03 1.29
N LYS A 258 16.63 -15.31 1.75
CA LYS A 258 17.75 -14.34 1.74
C LYS A 258 18.05 -13.84 0.33
N THR A 259 18.13 -14.75 -0.66
CA THR A 259 18.36 -14.39 -2.06
C THR A 259 17.24 -13.51 -2.62
N ALA A 260 15.98 -13.84 -2.32
CA ALA A 260 14.84 -13.04 -2.75
C ALA A 260 14.85 -11.64 -2.12
N LEU A 261 15.16 -11.54 -0.82
CA LEU A 261 15.30 -10.26 -0.12
C LEU A 261 16.40 -9.39 -0.73
N ILE A 262 17.58 -9.95 -1.02
CA ILE A 262 18.67 -9.21 -1.69
C ILE A 262 18.20 -8.70 -3.05
N LYS A 263 17.60 -9.56 -3.87
CA LYS A 263 17.08 -9.15 -5.19
C LYS A 263 16.07 -8.01 -5.09
N LYS A 264 15.09 -8.13 -4.17
CA LYS A 264 14.06 -7.10 -3.96
C LYS A 264 14.61 -5.82 -3.34
N TRP A 265 15.65 -5.93 -2.52
CA TRP A 265 16.38 -4.80 -2.01
C TRP A 265 17.09 -4.06 -3.14
N ASP A 266 17.81 -4.77 -4.00
CA ASP A 266 18.55 -4.19 -5.13
C ASP A 266 17.63 -3.50 -6.14
N GLU A 267 16.42 -4.02 -6.34
CA GLU A 267 15.36 -3.42 -7.17
C GLU A 267 14.86 -2.04 -6.68
N ILE A 268 15.09 -1.68 -5.40
CA ILE A 268 14.69 -0.36 -4.87
C ILE A 268 15.56 0.74 -5.50
N ASP A 269 14.98 1.59 -6.34
CA ASP A 269 15.71 2.71 -6.93
C ASP A 269 15.88 3.90 -5.97
N ASP A 270 16.83 4.77 -6.31
CA ASP A 270 17.14 5.96 -5.52
C ASP A 270 15.98 6.98 -5.50
N ASP A 271 15.15 7.02 -6.54
CA ASP A 271 14.00 7.93 -6.61
C ASP A 271 12.92 7.54 -5.57
N TYR A 272 12.71 6.24 -5.37
CA TYR A 272 11.86 5.70 -4.32
C TYR A 272 12.40 6.07 -2.92
N LEU A 273 13.69 5.87 -2.68
CA LEU A 273 14.33 6.24 -1.41
C LEU A 273 14.18 7.74 -1.15
N ARG A 274 14.39 8.55 -2.17
CA ARG A 274 14.24 9.99 -2.10
C ARG A 274 12.82 10.39 -1.72
N ALA A 275 11.82 9.83 -2.38
CA ALA A 275 10.42 10.09 -2.08
C ALA A 275 10.05 9.68 -0.64
N VAL A 276 10.57 8.54 -0.16
CA VAL A 276 10.38 8.07 1.21
C VAL A 276 10.96 9.05 2.22
N ILE A 277 12.18 9.55 2.00
CA ILE A 277 12.83 10.51 2.90
C ILE A 277 12.18 11.91 2.82
N ASP A 278 11.78 12.38 1.64
CA ASP A 278 11.06 13.65 1.47
C ASP A 278 9.69 13.65 2.18
N ALA A 279 9.12 12.47 2.46
CA ALA A 279 7.91 12.33 3.26
C ALA A 279 8.15 12.46 4.78
N TYR A 280 9.40 12.29 5.26
CA TYR A 280 9.73 12.29 6.68
C TYR A 280 9.33 13.59 7.41
N PRO A 281 9.62 14.81 6.89
CA PRO A 281 9.17 16.05 7.53
C PRO A 281 7.64 16.18 7.59
N LYS A 282 6.90 15.67 6.60
CA LYS A 282 5.43 15.68 6.59
C LYS A 282 4.87 14.81 7.71
N ARG A 283 5.46 13.63 7.94
CA ARG A 283 5.10 12.72 9.04
C ARG A 283 5.38 13.35 10.41
N LEU A 284 6.50 14.03 10.58
CA LEU A 284 6.81 14.78 11.82
C LEU A 284 5.75 15.87 12.10
N LYS A 285 5.35 16.63 11.09
CA LYS A 285 4.27 17.63 11.20
C LYS A 285 2.94 16.97 11.60
N ALA A 286 2.62 15.80 11.06
CA ALA A 286 1.42 15.06 11.40
C ALA A 286 1.40 14.61 12.88
N VAL A 287 2.53 14.15 13.43
CA VAL A 287 2.66 13.85 14.87
C VAL A 287 2.38 15.09 15.72
N ILE A 288 2.92 16.24 15.32
CA ILE A 288 2.74 17.50 16.06
C ILE A 288 1.27 17.93 16.00
N LYS A 289 0.62 17.84 14.84
CA LYS A 289 -0.82 18.11 14.67
C LYS A 289 -1.67 17.19 15.52
N ALA A 290 -1.29 15.91 15.63
CA ALA A 290 -1.94 14.92 16.48
C ALA A 290 -1.59 15.04 17.97
N LYS A 291 -0.85 16.09 18.39
CA LYS A 291 -0.36 16.29 19.78
C LYS A 291 0.36 15.06 20.34
N GLY A 292 1.17 14.39 19.50
CA GLY A 292 1.88 13.16 19.85
C GLY A 292 1.04 11.87 19.77
N GLY A 293 -0.22 11.97 19.37
CA GLY A 293 -1.07 10.83 19.05
C GLY A 293 -0.70 10.14 17.74
N ARG A 294 -1.43 9.06 17.42
CA ARG A 294 -1.35 8.43 16.10
C ARG A 294 -2.01 9.32 15.07
N PHE A 295 -1.58 9.18 13.82
CA PHE A 295 -2.13 9.88 12.68
C PHE A 295 -2.30 8.90 11.53
N GLU A 296 -3.24 9.21 10.65
CA GLU A 296 -3.43 8.46 9.42
C GLU A 296 -2.34 8.86 8.42
N ASN A 297 -1.79 7.88 7.70
CA ASN A 297 -1.03 8.14 6.50
C ASN A 297 -2.05 8.60 5.47
N TYR A 298 -2.21 9.90 5.28
CA TYR A 298 -2.95 10.42 4.14
C TYR A 298 -2.13 10.06 2.89
N SER A 299 -2.55 8.98 2.22
CA SER A 299 -2.16 8.65 0.84
C SER A 299 -2.69 9.71 -0.12
#